data_AF-A0A951KZD5-F1
#
_entry.id   AF-A0A951KZD5-F1
#
_cell.length_a   1.000
_cell.length_b   1.000
_cell.length_c   1.000
_cell.angle_alpha   90.00
_cell.angle_beta   90.00
_cell.angle_gamma   90.00
#
_symmetry.space_group_name_H-M   'P 1'
#
loop_
_entity.id
_entity.type
_entity.pdbx_description
1 polymer ?
#
loop_
_entity_poly.entity_id
_entity_poly.type
_entity_poly.pdbx_seq_one_letter_code
_entity_poly.pdbx_strand_id
1 'polypeptide(L)'
;MGVTDVAIRGLLERERELGRIDAALEAARGGRGAAVVIEADAGLGKSALMRAAAARAHETAVAVLAAHGTELETELPFGVVRQCLAGVVRNQRIAKSC
;
A
#
# COMPACT_ATOMS: atom_id res chain seq x y z
N MET A 1 -10.38 11.94 -8.50
CA MET A 1 -9.23 11.24 -7.92
C MET A 1 -9.11 11.69 -6.48
N GLY A 2 -9.56 10.88 -5.53
CA GLY A 2 -9.60 11.26 -4.11
C GLY A 2 -8.30 10.86 -3.43
N VAL A 3 -7.57 11.83 -2.90
CA VAL A 3 -6.44 11.59 -1.98
C VAL A 3 -7.00 11.72 -0.57
N THR A 4 -6.85 10.68 0.24
CA THR A 4 -7.26 10.69 1.65
C THR A 4 -6.01 10.66 2.51
N ASP A 5 -5.83 11.69 3.32
CA ASP A 5 -4.73 11.77 4.28
C ASP A 5 -5.05 10.96 5.55
N VAL A 6 -4.06 10.25 6.09
CA VAL A 6 -4.15 9.45 7.32
C VAL A 6 -2.99 9.80 8.23
N ALA A 7 -3.25 10.68 9.21
CA ALA A 7 -2.30 11.00 10.27
C ALA A 7 -2.42 10.00 11.43
N ILE A 8 -1.32 9.32 11.77
CA ILE A 8 -1.27 8.37 12.89
C ILE A 8 -0.79 9.09 14.16
N ARG A 9 -1.66 9.19 15.17
CA ARG A 9 -1.34 9.71 16.51
C ARG A 9 -1.58 8.62 17.56
N GLY A 10 -0.55 8.31 18.35
CA GLY A 10 -0.51 7.41 19.51
C GLY A 10 -1.75 6.55 19.86
N LEU A 11 -1.66 5.27 19.52
CA LEU A 11 -2.30 4.08 20.13
C LEU A 11 -3.85 3.94 20.21
N LEU A 12 -4.70 4.89 19.78
CA LEU A 12 -6.17 4.72 19.89
C LEU A 12 -7.01 5.02 18.63
N GLU A 13 -6.42 5.42 17.49
CA GLU A 13 -7.19 5.77 16.27
C GLU A 13 -7.08 4.74 15.11
N ARG A 14 -6.53 3.55 15.35
CA ARG A 14 -6.22 2.57 14.28
C ARG A 14 -7.45 2.10 13.50
N GLU A 15 -8.60 1.98 14.13
CA GLU A 15 -9.84 1.55 13.47
C GLU A 15 -10.28 2.54 12.39
N ARG A 16 -10.06 3.84 12.63
CA ARG A 16 -10.38 4.91 11.66
C ARG A 16 -9.41 4.88 10.48
N GLU A 17 -8.14 4.67 10.75
CA GLU A 17 -7.08 4.55 9.74
C GLU A 17 -7.31 3.31 8.84
N LEU A 18 -7.60 2.17 9.47
CA LEU A 18 -7.93 0.92 8.78
C LEU A 18 -9.22 1.06 7.96
N GLY A 19 -10.25 1.73 8.47
CA GLY A 19 -11.48 1.98 7.71
C GLY A 19 -11.25 2.81 6.44
N ARG A 20 -10.30 3.76 6.45
CA ARG A 20 -9.91 4.52 5.25
C ARG A 20 -9.17 3.63 4.23
N ILE A 21 -8.32 2.72 4.72
CA ILE A 21 -7.66 1.73 3.87
C ILE A 21 -8.70 0.80 3.24
N ASP A 22 -9.66 0.29 4.02
CA ASP A 22 -10.73 -0.58 3.52
C ASP A 22 -11.56 0.12 2.43
N ALA A 23 -11.92 1.39 2.63
CA ALA A 23 -12.65 2.17 1.64
C ALA A 23 -11.85 2.35 0.33
N ALA A 24 -10.52 2.55 0.42
CA ALA A 24 -9.66 2.65 -0.75
C ALA A 24 -9.54 1.31 -1.49
N LEU A 25 -9.46 0.19 -0.76
CA LEU A 25 -9.46 -1.16 -1.35
C LEU A 25 -10.77 -1.46 -2.08
N GLU A 26 -11.91 -1.15 -1.48
CA GLU A 26 -13.22 -1.31 -2.12
C GLU A 26 -13.38 -0.41 -3.36
N ALA A 27 -12.88 0.83 -3.31
CA ALA A 27 -12.84 1.69 -4.49
C ALA A 27 -12.01 1.06 -5.62
N ALA A 28 -10.82 0.53 -5.30
CA ALA A 28 -9.94 -0.13 -6.25
C ALA A 28 -10.60 -1.38 -6.89
N ARG A 29 -11.30 -2.20 -6.09
CA ARG A 29 -12.10 -3.33 -6.59
C ARG A 29 -13.20 -2.89 -7.55
N GLY A 30 -13.83 -1.75 -7.27
CA GLY A 30 -14.81 -1.11 -8.16
C GLY A 30 -14.20 -0.41 -9.38
N GLY A 31 -12.90 -0.57 -9.65
CA GLY A 31 -12.22 0.05 -10.79
C GLY A 31 -11.95 1.56 -10.62
N ARG A 32 -12.08 2.09 -9.40
CA ARG A 32 -11.86 3.51 -9.08
C ARG A 32 -10.54 3.69 -8.35
N GLY A 33 -9.65 4.49 -8.92
CA GLY A 33 -8.37 4.84 -8.30
C GLY A 33 -8.55 5.70 -7.04
N ALA A 34 -7.79 5.35 -5.99
CA ALA A 34 -7.72 6.09 -4.74
C ALA A 34 -6.25 6.15 -4.27
N ALA A 35 -5.92 7.18 -3.48
CA ALA A 35 -4.61 7.30 -2.85
C ALA A 35 -4.79 7.56 -1.36
N VAL A 36 -4.01 6.83 -0.55
CA VAL A 36 -3.96 6.99 0.90
C VAL A 36 -2.55 7.42 1.29
N VAL A 37 -2.42 8.57 1.94
CA VAL A 37 -1.14 9.08 2.44
C VAL A 37 -1.07 8.80 3.93
N ILE A 38 0.03 8.20 4.39
CA ILE A 38 0.23 7.88 5.81
C ILE A 38 1.33 8.75 6.38
N GLU A 39 0.94 9.71 7.19
CA GLU A 39 1.86 10.60 7.93
C GLU A 39 2.00 10.11 9.37
N ALA A 40 3.23 9.83 9.78
CA ALA A 40 3.54 9.38 11.13
C ALA A 40 5.02 9.63 11.43
N ASP A 41 5.32 10.04 12.66
CA ASP A 41 6.67 10.17 13.18
C ASP A 41 7.39 8.82 13.24
N ALA A 42 8.73 8.88 13.28
CA ALA A 42 9.57 7.70 13.40
C ALA A 42 9.17 6.87 14.64
N GLY A 43 8.94 5.58 14.45
CA GLY A 43 8.56 4.66 15.52
C GLY A 43 7.06 4.55 15.81
N LEU A 44 6.19 5.36 15.20
CA LEU A 44 4.73 5.29 15.41
C LEU A 44 4.03 4.16 14.63
N GLY A 45 4.78 3.22 14.06
CA GLY A 45 4.22 2.00 13.49
C GLY A 45 3.68 2.12 12.05
N LYS A 46 4.14 3.10 11.26
CA LYS A 46 3.83 3.23 9.82
C LYS A 46 3.98 1.91 9.06
N SER A 47 5.09 1.19 9.30
CA SER A 47 5.32 -0.14 8.70
C SER A 47 4.34 -1.20 9.19
N ALA A 48 3.87 -1.12 10.43
CA ALA A 48 2.84 -2.02 10.94
C ALA A 48 1.49 -1.76 10.25
N LEU A 49 1.13 -0.49 10.02
CA LEU A 49 -0.08 -0.13 9.28
C LEU A 49 -0.01 -0.59 7.82
N MET A 50 1.14 -0.41 7.15
CA MET A 50 1.35 -0.92 5.78
C MET A 50 1.21 -2.45 5.70
N ARG A 51 1.72 -3.19 6.70
CA ARG A 51 1.52 -4.65 6.78
C ARG A 51 0.05 -5.02 6.98
N ALA A 52 -0.68 -4.30 7.84
CA ALA A 52 -2.09 -4.52 8.06
C ALA A 52 -2.92 -4.24 6.78
N ALA A 53 -2.59 -3.18 6.05
CA ALA A 53 -3.18 -2.87 4.76
C ALA A 53 -2.96 -3.99 3.72
N ALA A 54 -1.73 -4.51 3.65
CA ALA A 54 -1.40 -5.61 2.74
C ALA A 54 -2.16 -6.91 3.09
N ALA A 55 -2.33 -7.22 4.39
CA ALA A 55 -3.12 -8.37 4.82
C ALA A 55 -4.59 -8.25 4.38
N ARG A 56 -5.22 -7.08 4.57
CA ARG A 56 -6.61 -6.81 4.16
C ARG A 56 -6.80 -6.81 2.65
N ALA A 57 -5.81 -6.34 1.90
CA ALA A 57 -5.82 -6.42 0.45
C ALA A 57 -5.81 -7.89 -0.03
N HIS A 58 -5.06 -8.77 0.66
CA HIS A 58 -5.06 -10.19 0.37
C HIS A 58 -6.43 -10.84 0.62
N GLU A 59 -7.11 -10.47 1.71
CA GLU A 59 -8.47 -10.96 2.02
C GLU A 59 -9.51 -10.53 0.97
N THR A 60 -9.26 -9.41 0.27
CA THR A 60 -10.19 -8.83 -0.71
C THR A 60 -9.81 -9.13 -2.17
N ALA A 61 -8.88 -10.07 -2.40
CA ALA A 61 -8.36 -10.47 -3.71
C ALA A 61 -7.77 -9.32 -4.55
N VAL A 62 -7.25 -8.29 -3.87
CA VAL A 62 -6.53 -7.18 -4.50
C VAL A 62 -5.04 -7.50 -4.53
N ALA A 63 -4.43 -7.45 -5.71
CA ALA A 63 -2.99 -7.65 -5.85
C ALA A 63 -2.22 -6.51 -5.19
N VAL A 64 -1.27 -6.85 -4.31
CA VAL A 64 -0.43 -5.88 -3.60
C VAL A 64 0.93 -5.79 -4.28
N LEU A 65 1.30 -4.59 -4.73
CA LEU A 65 2.66 -4.26 -5.17
C LEU A 65 3.31 -3.37 -4.13
N ALA A 66 4.53 -3.69 -3.73
CA ALA A 66 5.28 -2.93 -2.73
C ALA A 66 6.56 -2.36 -3.34
N ALA A 67 6.91 -1.16 -2.91
CA ALA A 67 8.14 -0.46 -3.24
C ALA A 67 8.59 0.39 -2.05
N HIS A 68 9.86 0.77 -2.06
CA HIS A 68 10.46 1.66 -1.07
C HIS A 68 10.83 2.98 -1.75
N GLY A 69 10.12 4.05 -1.40
CA GLY A 69 10.54 5.41 -1.74
C GLY A 69 11.57 5.88 -0.72
N THR A 70 12.80 6.12 -1.17
CA THR A 70 13.83 6.82 -0.41
C THR A 70 14.17 8.12 -1.13
N GLU A 71 14.78 9.09 -0.46
CA GLU A 71 15.22 10.33 -1.11
C GLU A 71 16.18 10.06 -2.29
N LEU A 72 16.94 8.95 -2.21
CA LEU A 72 17.83 8.48 -3.28
C LEU A 72 17.09 7.99 -4.53
N GLU A 73 15.82 7.57 -4.43
CA GLU A 73 15.03 7.11 -5.58
C GLU A 73 14.72 8.24 -6.57
N THR A 74 14.88 9.50 -6.15
CA THR A 74 14.66 10.68 -7.03
C THR A 74 15.66 10.73 -8.19
N GLU A 75 16.83 10.10 -8.03
CA GLU A 75 17.87 10.01 -9.07
C GLU A 75 17.64 8.85 -10.05
N LEU A 76 16.66 7.97 -9.76
CA LEU A 76 16.35 6.79 -10.58
C LEU A 76 15.03 6.99 -11.33
N PRO A 77 15.07 7.20 -12.66
CA PRO A 77 13.86 7.30 -13.46
C PRO A 77 12.95 6.08 -13.25
N PHE A 78 11.74 6.34 -12.77
CA PHE A 78 10.72 5.33 -12.49
C PHE A 78 11.15 4.25 -11.49
N GLY A 79 12.09 4.51 -10.58
CA GLY A 79 12.62 3.52 -9.62
C GLY A 79 11.53 2.80 -8.83
N VAL A 80 10.59 3.56 -8.23
CA VAL A 80 9.42 3.03 -7.51
C VAL A 80 8.54 2.14 -8.39
N VAL A 81 8.25 2.56 -9.62
CA VAL A 81 7.40 1.78 -10.56
C VAL A 81 8.10 0.47 -10.94
N ARG A 82 9.41 0.52 -11.18
CA ARG A 82 10.23 -0.66 -11.47
C ARG A 82 10.23 -1.65 -10.29
N GLN A 83 10.34 -1.16 -9.06
CA GLN A 83 10.27 -2.01 -7.87
C GLN A 83 8.91 -2.71 -7.75
N CYS A 84 7.81 -1.97 -7.93
CA CYS A 84 6.46 -2.54 -7.93
C CYS A 84 6.31 -3.66 -8.97
N LEU A 85 6.75 -3.42 -10.21
CA LEU A 85 6.62 -4.38 -11.30
C LEU A 85 7.60 -5.57 -11.20
N ALA A 86 8.78 -5.36 -10.62
CA ALA A 86 9.74 -6.45 -10.38
C ALA A 86 9.14 -7.53 -9.47
N GLY A 87 8.29 -7.15 -8.50
CA GLY A 87 7.53 -8.09 -7.67
C GLY A 87 6.61 -9.00 -8.49
N VAL A 88 5.89 -8.44 -9.48
CA VAL A 88 5.00 -9.21 -10.37
C VAL A 88 5.80 -10.16 -11.26
N VAL A 89 6.86 -9.67 -11.89
CA VAL A 89 7.66 -10.45 -12.84
C VAL A 89 8.39 -11.59 -12.16
N ARG A 90 8.89 -11.40 -10.93
CA ARG A 90 9.50 -12.47 -10.13
C ARG A 90 8.47 -13.51 -9.66
N ASN A 91 7.22 -13.10 -9.44
CA ASN A 91 6.13 -13.98 -8.97
C ASN A 91 5.45 -14.80 -10.09
N GLN A 92 5.78 -14.56 -11.37
CA GLN A 92 5.21 -15.32 -12.50
C GLN A 92 5.67 -16.78 -12.60
N ARG A 93 6.56 -17.27 -11.71
CA ARG A 93 6.87 -18.70 -11.62
C ARG A 93 5.84 -19.51 -10.84
N ILE A 94 4.89 -18.88 -10.14
CA ILE A 94 3.86 -19.60 -9.36
C ILE A 94 2.57 -19.81 -10.19
N ALA A 95 2.34 -19.06 -11.27
CA ALA A 95 1.10 -19.12 -12.05
C ALA A 95 1.12 -20.06 -13.28
N LYS A 96 2.18 -20.87 -13.49
CA LYS A 96 2.24 -21.85 -14.59
C LYS A 96 1.88 -23.29 -14.19
N SER A 97 1.24 -23.50 -13.03
CA SER A 97 0.94 -24.85 -12.53
C SER A 97 -0.49 -25.01 -11.96
N CYS A 98 -1.49 -24.36 -12.56
CA CYS A 98 -2.88 -24.77 -12.42
C CYS A 98 -3.42 -25.16 -13.79
#